data_AF-A0A9P7AQY1-F1
#
_entry.id   AF-A0A9P7AQY1-F1
#
_cell.length_a   1.000
_cell.length_b   1.000
_cell.length_c   1.000
_cell.angle_alpha   90.00
_cell.angle_beta   90.00
_cell.angle_gamma   90.00
#
_symmetry.space_group_name_H-M   'P 1'
#
loop_
_entity.id
_entity.type
_entity.pdbx_description
1 polymer ?
#
loop_
_entity_poly.entity_id
_entity_poly.type
_entity_poly.pdbx_seq_one_letter_code
_entity_poly.pdbx_strand_id
1 'polypeptide(L)'
;MSRTPSYIQLAPRRAMASFENLVALANHQERLREARRIVWRERGEPAVELEDLWECMEHAGRGGLRAAAIAFALRASVNLVLATIRMGSVPKNMRLPLIQHAIFGKDSFRFAAMLGSFVTVYKATLNALPILLPVNERASLPSPFEDEDEDIEAPPTPFEVPLSARQSRLSLSAQAHQVWARKKTRRWHSMFAGALAGGLAVMFEKRSRRVVIAQQLFVRGLQGSYNAFTSKHGFHLPNGEVLMFCLCSTQLCTQFLHDQKHSPRSYTAWLTTASGAPSNAIKIVQDMNKTGAFDVQDLNKILSREDLIPANQATLLASRAL
;
A
#
# COMPACT_ATOMS: atom_id res chain seq x y z
N MET A 1 -5.97 -27.07 59.71
CA MET A 1 -6.17 -26.68 58.30
C MET A 1 -5.30 -25.46 58.01
N SER A 2 -4.11 -25.67 57.46
CA SER A 2 -3.16 -24.60 57.10
C SER A 2 -3.43 -24.11 55.67
N ARG A 3 -3.48 -22.79 55.50
CA ARG A 3 -3.89 -22.11 54.27
C ARG A 3 -2.68 -21.93 53.35
N THR A 4 -2.75 -22.38 52.10
CA THR A 4 -1.72 -22.16 51.07
C THR A 4 -1.73 -20.68 50.62
N PRO A 5 -0.58 -19.98 50.61
CA PRO A 5 -0.53 -18.58 50.17
C PRO A 5 -0.51 -18.46 48.64
N SER A 6 -1.22 -17.47 48.10
CA SER A 6 -1.48 -17.25 46.67
C SER A 6 -0.57 -16.18 46.06
N TYR A 7 0.75 -16.27 46.24
CA TYR A 7 1.67 -15.41 45.50
C TYR A 7 2.58 -16.25 44.60
N ILE A 8 2.76 -15.76 43.37
CA ILE A 8 3.73 -16.28 42.41
C ILE A 8 5.11 -16.05 43.05
N GLN A 9 5.80 -17.14 43.42
CA GLN A 9 7.21 -17.07 43.78
C GLN A 9 7.99 -16.65 42.53
N LEU A 10 8.38 -15.38 42.48
CA LEU A 10 9.38 -14.91 41.53
C LEU A 10 10.71 -15.55 41.90
N ALA A 11 11.07 -16.61 41.18
CA ALA A 11 12.34 -17.29 41.37
C ALA A 11 13.52 -16.31 41.18
N PRO A 12 14.57 -16.41 42.00
CA PRO A 12 15.70 -15.49 41.93
C PRO A 12 16.46 -15.65 40.61
N ARG A 13 17.00 -14.52 40.13
CA ARG A 13 17.72 -14.28 38.86
C ARG A 13 18.90 -15.22 38.51
N ARG A 14 19.18 -16.25 39.32
CA ARG A 14 20.17 -17.31 39.06
C ARG A 14 19.60 -18.56 38.38
N ALA A 15 18.30 -18.61 38.12
CA ALA A 15 17.66 -19.70 37.37
C ALA A 15 17.85 -19.62 35.83
N MET A 16 18.75 -18.78 35.32
CA MET A 16 19.10 -18.72 33.88
C MET A 16 20.22 -19.71 33.48
N ALA A 17 20.75 -20.50 34.42
CA ALA A 17 21.91 -21.36 34.18
C ALA A 17 21.62 -22.87 34.34
N SER A 18 20.37 -23.31 34.48
CA SER A 18 20.06 -24.74 34.37
C SER A 18 20.00 -25.13 32.90
N PHE A 19 20.64 -26.25 32.55
CA PHE A 19 20.65 -26.81 31.20
C PHE A 19 19.23 -26.92 30.61
N GLU A 20 18.25 -27.29 31.43
CA GLU A 20 16.85 -27.40 31.03
C GLU A 20 16.23 -26.06 30.60
N ASN A 21 16.59 -24.94 31.24
CA ASN A 21 16.10 -23.62 30.85
C ASN A 21 16.80 -23.12 29.57
N LEU A 22 18.08 -23.47 29.37
CA LEU A 22 18.79 -23.19 28.12
C LEU A 22 18.22 -24.02 26.95
N VAL A 23 17.89 -25.29 27.17
CA VAL A 23 17.22 -26.15 26.18
C VAL A 23 15.81 -25.64 25.87
N ALA A 24 15.06 -25.22 26.90
CA ALA A 24 13.74 -24.61 26.69
C ALA A 24 13.83 -23.29 25.90
N LEU A 25 14.84 -22.46 26.17
CA LEU A 25 15.05 -21.20 25.47
C LEU A 25 15.56 -21.42 24.04
N ALA A 26 16.45 -22.39 23.81
CA ALA A 26 16.91 -22.78 22.48
C ALA A 26 15.74 -23.33 21.64
N ASN A 27 14.95 -24.25 22.19
CA ASN A 27 13.73 -24.74 21.56
C ASN A 27 12.72 -23.61 21.29
N HIS A 28 12.62 -22.61 22.17
CA HIS A 28 11.76 -21.45 21.95
C HIS A 28 12.28 -20.55 20.82
N GLN A 29 13.60 -20.31 20.76
CA GLN A 29 14.23 -19.57 19.67
C GLN A 29 14.11 -20.29 18.33
N GLU A 30 14.24 -21.62 18.32
CA GLU A 30 14.02 -22.45 17.12
C GLU A 30 12.58 -22.37 16.65
N ARG A 31 11.60 -22.54 17.54
CA ARG A 31 10.18 -22.34 17.19
C ARG A 31 9.88 -20.93 16.68
N LEU A 32 10.53 -19.91 17.22
CA LEU A 32 10.39 -18.54 16.73
C LEU A 32 11.04 -18.35 15.35
N ARG A 33 12.16 -19.02 15.08
CA ARG A 33 12.80 -19.03 13.75
C ARG A 33 11.92 -19.78 12.74
N GLU A 34 11.37 -20.93 13.10
CA GLU A 34 10.43 -21.69 12.28
C GLU A 34 9.15 -20.89 12.02
N ALA A 35 8.56 -20.28 13.05
CA ALA A 35 7.39 -19.42 12.92
C ALA A 35 7.70 -18.19 12.05
N ARG A 36 8.89 -17.60 12.19
CA ARG A 36 9.35 -16.53 11.30
C ARG A 36 9.44 -17.02 9.86
N ARG A 37 9.95 -18.24 9.63
CA ARG A 37 10.06 -18.86 8.30
C ARG A 37 8.71 -19.16 7.65
N ILE A 38 7.67 -19.44 8.45
CA ILE A 38 6.29 -19.61 7.97
C ILE A 38 5.75 -18.29 7.38
N VAL A 39 6.08 -17.16 8.01
CA VAL A 39 5.59 -15.81 7.61
C VAL A 39 6.50 -15.16 6.57
N TRP A 40 7.81 -15.30 6.73
CA TRP A 40 8.84 -14.61 5.97
C TRP A 40 9.79 -15.61 5.33
N ARG A 41 10.09 -15.39 4.05
CA ARG A 41 11.14 -16.12 3.34
C ARG A 41 12.51 -15.74 3.90
N GLU A 42 13.40 -16.71 4.06
CA GLU A 42 14.76 -16.39 4.49
C GLU A 42 15.52 -15.64 3.38
N ARG A 43 16.32 -14.65 3.80
CA ARG A 43 17.06 -13.81 2.87
C ARG A 43 18.16 -14.66 2.19
N GLY A 44 17.91 -15.02 0.94
CA GLY A 44 18.84 -15.80 0.12
C GLY A 44 18.41 -17.24 -0.16
N GLU A 45 17.23 -17.68 0.28
CA GLU A 45 16.64 -18.90 -0.30
C GLU A 45 16.51 -18.74 -1.83
N PRO A 46 16.71 -19.80 -2.64
CA PRO A 46 16.46 -19.72 -4.07
C PRO A 46 14.97 -19.49 -4.33
N ALA A 47 14.63 -18.80 -5.43
CA ALA A 47 13.23 -18.64 -5.83
C ALA A 47 12.69 -20.02 -6.23
N VAL A 48 11.44 -20.34 -5.87
CA VAL A 48 10.81 -21.59 -6.30
C VAL A 48 10.72 -21.57 -7.83
N GLU A 49 11.33 -22.56 -8.46
CA GLU A 49 11.18 -22.80 -9.89
C GLU A 49 9.91 -23.60 -10.10
N LEU A 50 9.07 -23.13 -11.02
CA LEU A 50 7.77 -23.71 -11.31
C LEU A 50 7.80 -24.01 -12.80
N GLU A 51 7.65 -25.28 -13.14
CA GLU A 51 7.70 -25.75 -14.54
C GLU A 51 6.29 -25.96 -15.07
N ASP A 52 5.37 -26.35 -14.20
CA ASP A 52 3.98 -26.66 -14.55
C ASP A 52 2.99 -25.57 -14.13
N LEU A 53 1.94 -25.41 -14.96
CA LEU A 53 0.80 -24.55 -14.64
C LEU A 53 0.07 -25.00 -13.37
N TRP A 54 0.02 -26.31 -13.11
CA TRP A 54 -0.60 -26.85 -11.90
C TRP A 54 0.18 -26.47 -10.64
N GLU A 55 1.51 -26.62 -10.68
CA GLU A 55 2.38 -26.19 -9.58
C GLU A 55 2.31 -24.68 -9.36
N CYS A 56 2.19 -23.89 -10.45
CA CYS A 56 1.93 -22.45 -10.36
C CYS A 56 0.65 -22.13 -9.60
N MET A 57 -0.43 -22.86 -9.90
CA MET A 57 -1.73 -22.71 -9.23
C MET A 57 -1.66 -23.13 -7.76
N GLU A 58 -0.98 -24.23 -7.43
CA GLU A 58 -0.80 -24.68 -6.05
C GLU A 58 0.04 -23.68 -5.24
N HIS A 59 1.14 -23.19 -5.81
CA HIS A 59 1.98 -22.15 -5.22
C HIS A 59 1.19 -20.85 -4.97
N ALA A 60 0.40 -20.44 -5.97
CA ALA A 60 -0.46 -19.27 -5.88
C ALA A 60 -1.57 -19.44 -4.83
N GLY A 61 -2.17 -20.63 -4.74
CA GLY A 61 -3.19 -20.97 -3.74
C GLY A 61 -2.64 -20.93 -2.32
N ARG A 62 -1.50 -21.59 -2.06
CA ARG A 62 -0.80 -21.54 -0.76
C ARG A 62 -0.43 -20.11 -0.37
N GLY A 63 0.07 -19.32 -1.33
CA GLY A 63 0.38 -17.91 -1.12
C GLY A 63 -0.84 -17.06 -0.78
N GLY A 64 -1.95 -17.25 -1.51
CA GLY A 64 -3.20 -16.56 -1.28
C GLY A 64 -3.84 -16.89 0.05
N LEU A 65 -3.84 -18.15 0.47
CA LEU A 65 -4.36 -18.56 1.79
C LEU A 65 -3.59 -17.90 2.94
N ARG A 66 -2.26 -17.85 2.85
CA ARG A 66 -1.43 -17.15 3.84
C ARG A 66 -1.74 -15.66 3.88
N ALA A 67 -1.83 -15.01 2.71
CA ALA A 67 -2.17 -13.60 2.61
C ALA A 67 -3.57 -13.29 3.16
N ALA A 68 -4.56 -14.14 2.87
CA ALA A 68 -5.91 -14.02 3.37
C ALA A 68 -5.96 -14.14 4.91
N ALA A 69 -5.24 -15.11 5.47
CA ALA A 69 -5.18 -15.30 6.93
C ALA A 69 -4.56 -14.10 7.64
N ILE A 70 -3.45 -13.56 7.11
CA ILE A 70 -2.81 -12.35 7.65
C ILE A 70 -3.74 -11.14 7.53
N ALA A 71 -4.37 -10.96 6.37
CA ALA A 71 -5.31 -9.87 6.13
C ALA A 71 -6.52 -9.94 7.08
N PHE A 72 -7.08 -11.14 7.28
CA PHE A 72 -8.15 -11.37 8.24
C PHE A 72 -7.72 -10.98 9.65
N ALA A 73 -6.58 -11.50 10.11
CA ALA A 73 -6.07 -11.25 11.46
C ALA A 73 -5.82 -9.76 11.70
N LEU A 74 -5.24 -9.05 10.73
CA LEU A 74 -5.01 -7.61 10.80
C LEU A 74 -6.32 -6.81 10.85
N ARG A 75 -7.31 -7.17 10.04
CA ARG A 75 -8.60 -6.47 10.03
C ARG A 75 -9.38 -6.72 11.32
N ALA A 76 -9.40 -7.98 11.78
CA ALA A 76 -10.06 -8.38 13.01
C ALA A 76 -9.41 -7.73 14.24
N SER A 77 -8.07 -7.61 14.28
CA SER A 77 -7.37 -6.96 15.39
C SER A 77 -7.70 -5.47 15.48
N VAL A 78 -7.70 -4.74 14.37
CA VAL A 78 -8.12 -3.33 14.35
C VAL A 78 -9.57 -3.18 14.80
N ASN A 79 -10.49 -4.00 14.29
CA ASN A 79 -11.88 -3.97 14.71
C ASN A 79 -12.06 -4.28 16.20
N LEU A 80 -11.27 -5.22 16.73
CA LEU A 80 -11.28 -5.57 18.15
C LEU A 80 -10.80 -4.40 19.02
N VAL A 81 -9.73 -3.71 18.63
CA VAL A 81 -9.24 -2.50 19.32
C VAL A 81 -10.31 -1.40 19.32
N LEU A 82 -11.00 -1.18 18.20
CA LEU A 82 -12.10 -0.21 18.14
C LEU A 82 -13.28 -0.62 19.04
N ALA A 83 -13.58 -1.92 19.11
CA ALA A 83 -14.62 -2.45 19.98
C ALA A 83 -14.26 -2.30 21.47
N THR A 84 -12.99 -2.47 21.85
CA THR A 84 -12.54 -2.29 23.23
C THR A 84 -12.56 -0.82 23.67
N ILE A 85 -12.15 0.11 22.79
CA ILE A 85 -12.26 1.55 23.06
C ILE A 85 -13.72 1.95 23.32
N ARG A 86 -14.66 1.38 22.55
CA ARG A 86 -16.10 1.70 22.67
C ARG A 86 -16.81 0.96 23.81
N MET A 87 -16.12 0.05 24.52
CA MET A 87 -16.75 -0.87 25.47
C MET A 87 -17.36 -0.16 26.70
N GLY A 88 -16.82 1.00 27.07
CA GLY A 88 -17.35 1.82 28.17
C GLY A 88 -18.73 2.42 27.89
N SER A 89 -19.02 2.73 26.62
CA SER A 89 -20.30 3.32 26.20
C SER A 89 -21.40 2.29 25.89
N VAL A 90 -21.10 0.99 26.00
CA VAL A 90 -21.99 -0.09 25.56
C VAL A 90 -22.55 -0.89 26.76
N PRO A 91 -23.87 -1.13 26.80
CA PRO A 91 -24.53 -1.99 27.80
C PRO A 91 -23.87 -3.37 27.94
N LYS A 92 -23.77 -3.89 29.17
CA LYS A 92 -23.03 -5.12 29.49
C LYS A 92 -23.50 -6.35 28.69
N ASN A 93 -24.80 -6.44 28.42
CA ASN A 93 -25.43 -7.51 27.64
C ASN A 93 -25.01 -7.52 26.15
N MET A 94 -24.58 -6.39 25.59
CA MET A 94 -24.19 -6.30 24.16
C MET A 94 -22.68 -6.39 23.93
N ARG A 95 -21.87 -6.47 24.99
CA ARG A 95 -20.39 -6.48 24.86
C ARG A 95 -19.85 -7.73 24.17
N LEU A 96 -20.37 -8.91 24.51
CA LEU A 96 -19.95 -10.17 23.90
C LEU A 96 -20.32 -10.25 22.40
N PRO A 97 -21.57 -9.94 22.00
CA PRO A 97 -21.92 -9.84 20.58
C PRO A 97 -21.07 -8.81 19.81
N LEU A 98 -20.74 -7.68 20.44
CA LEU A 98 -19.88 -6.66 19.83
C LEU A 98 -18.47 -7.19 19.55
N ILE A 99 -17.86 -7.91 20.50
CA ILE A 99 -16.53 -8.53 20.33
C ILE A 99 -16.57 -9.61 19.26
N GLN A 100 -17.59 -10.49 19.29
CA GLN A 100 -17.76 -11.54 18.27
C GLN A 100 -17.92 -10.93 16.87
N HIS A 101 -18.72 -9.87 16.75
CA HIS A 101 -18.89 -9.16 15.48
C HIS A 101 -17.62 -8.42 15.04
N ALA A 102 -16.81 -7.92 15.97
CA ALA A 102 -15.53 -7.28 15.64
C ALA A 102 -14.53 -8.28 15.03
N ILE A 103 -14.47 -9.50 15.59
CA ILE A 103 -13.57 -10.56 15.15
C ILE A 103 -14.08 -11.22 13.86
N PHE A 104 -15.33 -11.69 13.86
CA PHE A 104 -15.94 -12.45 12.77
C PHE A 104 -16.84 -11.61 11.85
N GLY A 105 -16.64 -10.29 11.86
CA GLY A 105 -17.40 -9.38 11.02
C GLY A 105 -17.20 -9.69 9.53
N LYS A 106 -18.27 -9.50 8.76
CA LYS A 106 -18.25 -9.67 7.29
C LYS A 106 -17.15 -8.84 6.63
N ASP A 107 -16.79 -7.70 7.20
CA ASP A 107 -15.73 -6.83 6.70
C ASP A 107 -14.33 -7.46 6.80
N SER A 108 -14.06 -8.31 7.80
CA SER A 108 -12.80 -9.07 7.92
C SER A 108 -12.69 -10.13 6.83
N PHE A 109 -13.76 -10.87 6.58
CA PHE A 109 -13.81 -11.87 5.50
C PHE A 109 -13.69 -11.24 4.11
N ARG A 110 -14.32 -10.08 3.87
CA ARG A 110 -14.22 -9.37 2.58
C ARG A 110 -12.80 -8.89 2.31
N PHE A 111 -12.14 -8.33 3.33
CA PHE A 111 -10.77 -7.88 3.21
C PHE A 111 -9.81 -9.07 3.01
N ALA A 112 -10.03 -10.18 3.73
CA ALA A 112 -9.29 -11.42 3.53
C ALA A 112 -9.47 -11.98 2.11
N ALA A 113 -10.70 -12.00 1.59
CA ALA A 113 -10.99 -12.42 0.22
C ALA A 113 -10.34 -11.50 -0.81
N MET A 114 -10.37 -10.17 -0.60
CA MET A 114 -9.69 -9.20 -1.46
C MET A 114 -8.17 -9.47 -1.51
N LEU A 115 -7.50 -9.59 -0.37
CA LEU A 115 -6.04 -9.78 -0.33
C LEU A 115 -5.63 -11.19 -0.79
N GLY A 116 -6.38 -12.22 -0.40
CA GLY A 116 -6.14 -13.59 -0.83
C GLY A 116 -6.28 -13.75 -2.33
N SER A 117 -7.40 -13.27 -2.91
CA SER A 117 -7.62 -13.32 -4.35
C SER A 117 -6.58 -12.50 -5.13
N PHE A 118 -6.18 -11.33 -4.63
CA PHE A 118 -5.08 -10.56 -5.21
C PHE A 118 -3.80 -11.41 -5.31
N VAL A 119 -3.33 -12.00 -4.20
CA VAL A 119 -2.08 -12.76 -4.18
C VAL A 119 -2.17 -14.01 -5.04
N THR A 120 -3.30 -14.73 -5.01
CA THR A 120 -3.51 -15.91 -5.85
C THR A 120 -3.48 -15.54 -7.33
N VAL A 121 -4.29 -14.58 -7.77
CA VAL A 121 -4.32 -14.18 -9.19
C VAL A 121 -2.97 -13.62 -9.61
N TYR A 122 -2.36 -12.73 -8.81
CA TYR A 122 -1.07 -12.14 -9.12
C TYR A 122 0.01 -13.21 -9.30
N LYS A 123 0.14 -14.14 -8.36
CA LYS A 123 1.13 -15.22 -8.45
C LYS A 123 0.82 -16.19 -9.59
N ALA A 124 -0.44 -16.56 -9.78
CA ALA A 124 -0.84 -17.47 -10.86
C ALA A 124 -0.49 -16.84 -12.22
N THR A 125 -0.91 -15.61 -12.46
CA THR A 125 -0.63 -14.88 -13.70
C THR A 125 0.86 -14.63 -13.89
N LEU A 126 1.58 -14.17 -12.86
CA LEU A 126 3.01 -13.85 -12.97
C LEU A 126 3.87 -15.08 -13.31
N ASN A 127 3.53 -16.26 -12.75
CA ASN A 127 4.28 -17.49 -13.02
C ASN A 127 3.78 -18.25 -14.27
N ALA A 128 2.49 -18.15 -14.61
CA ALA A 128 1.94 -18.79 -15.80
C ALA A 128 2.31 -18.07 -17.11
N LEU A 129 2.42 -16.73 -17.12
CA LEU A 129 2.73 -15.99 -18.35
C LEU A 129 4.05 -16.39 -19.00
N PRO A 130 5.17 -16.55 -18.27
CA PRO A 130 6.43 -17.03 -18.84
C PRO A 130 6.34 -18.44 -19.45
N ILE A 131 5.49 -19.32 -18.89
CA ILE A 131 5.26 -20.68 -19.38
C ILE A 131 4.41 -20.66 -20.65
N LEU A 132 3.35 -19.85 -20.68
CA LEU A 132 2.42 -19.74 -21.80
C LEU A 132 2.99 -18.93 -22.98
N LEU A 133 3.81 -17.93 -22.70
CA LEU A 133 4.42 -17.04 -23.67
C LEU A 133 5.95 -17.06 -23.47
N PRO A 134 6.62 -18.16 -23.84
CA PRO A 134 8.07 -18.24 -23.71
C PRO A 134 8.73 -17.14 -24.55
N VAL A 135 9.67 -16.42 -23.93
CA VAL A 135 10.44 -15.40 -24.62
C VAL A 135 11.45 -16.12 -25.52
N ASN A 136 11.28 -16.01 -26.84
CA ASN A 136 12.23 -16.56 -27.80
C ASN A 136 13.55 -15.76 -27.70
N GLU A 137 14.66 -16.40 -27.36
CA GLU A 137 15.96 -15.75 -27.07
C GLU A 137 16.55 -14.99 -28.29
N ARG A 138 16.07 -15.25 -29.50
CA ARG A 138 16.69 -14.78 -30.76
C ARG A 138 16.42 -13.33 -31.14
N ALA A 139 15.66 -12.55 -30.37
CA ALA A 139 15.17 -11.23 -30.82
C ALA A 139 15.38 -10.06 -29.84
N SER A 140 16.37 -10.09 -28.95
CA SER A 140 16.64 -8.93 -28.08
C SER A 140 18.11 -8.58 -27.94
N LEU A 141 18.39 -7.31 -28.26
CA LEU A 141 19.57 -6.49 -28.03
C LEU A 141 20.32 -6.78 -26.70
N PRO A 142 21.62 -6.42 -26.62
CA PRO A 142 22.47 -6.67 -25.46
C PRO A 142 21.83 -6.19 -24.17
N SER A 143 22.08 -6.94 -23.10
CA SER A 143 21.57 -6.68 -21.77
C SER A 143 22.33 -5.50 -21.16
N PRO A 144 21.69 -4.45 -20.61
CA PRO A 144 22.40 -3.33 -19.92
C PRO A 144 23.08 -3.70 -18.58
N PHE A 145 23.36 -4.99 -18.36
CA PHE A 145 24.10 -5.54 -17.23
C PHE A 145 25.22 -6.49 -17.70
N GLU A 146 25.49 -6.54 -19.01
CA GLU A 146 26.81 -6.92 -19.48
C GLU A 146 27.65 -5.67 -19.26
N ASP A 147 28.41 -5.66 -18.15
CA ASP A 147 29.59 -4.82 -18.09
C ASP A 147 30.42 -5.25 -19.30
N GLU A 148 30.55 -4.37 -20.30
CA GLU A 148 31.62 -4.47 -21.29
C GLU A 148 32.91 -4.35 -20.48
N ASP A 149 33.44 -5.49 -20.04
CA ASP A 149 34.86 -5.57 -19.69
C ASP A 149 35.59 -5.19 -20.98
N GLU A 150 35.99 -3.93 -21.08
CA GLU A 150 36.93 -3.47 -22.10
C GLU A 150 38.16 -4.38 -21.98
N ASP A 151 38.29 -5.30 -22.93
CA ASP A 151 39.49 -6.10 -23.16
C ASP A 151 40.64 -5.15 -23.52
N ILE A 152 41.26 -4.56 -22.51
CA ILE A 152 42.58 -3.94 -22.64
C ILE A 152 43.55 -5.11 -22.78
N GLU A 153 43.85 -5.43 -24.02
CA GLU A 153 44.82 -6.43 -24.46
C GLU A 153 46.22 -6.09 -23.90
N ALA A 154 46.51 -6.58 -22.70
CA ALA A 154 47.85 -6.54 -22.11
C ALA A 154 48.67 -7.74 -22.65
N PRO A 155 49.95 -7.55 -22.99
CA PRO A 155 50.74 -8.58 -23.67
C PRO A 155 50.95 -9.82 -22.78
N PRO A 156 51.07 -11.02 -23.39
CA PRO A 156 50.95 -12.29 -22.68
C PRO A 156 52.11 -12.50 -21.71
N THR A 157 51.78 -12.78 -20.45
CA THR A 157 52.73 -13.31 -19.47
C THR A 157 52.50 -14.82 -19.28
N PRO A 158 53.55 -15.64 -19.01
CA PRO A 158 53.53 -17.08 -19.28
C PRO A 158 52.76 -17.96 -18.28
N PHE A 159 51.82 -17.41 -17.51
CA PHE A 159 51.09 -18.16 -16.50
C PHE A 159 49.58 -17.89 -16.61
N GLU A 160 48.94 -18.52 -17.58
CA GLU A 160 47.48 -18.59 -17.69
C GLU A 160 46.94 -19.55 -16.63
N VAL A 161 46.40 -18.99 -15.55
CA VAL A 161 45.39 -19.69 -14.74
C VAL A 161 44.05 -19.49 -15.45
N PRO A 162 43.28 -20.54 -15.76
CA PRO A 162 42.01 -20.39 -16.48
C PRO A 162 41.06 -19.45 -15.72
N LEU A 163 40.64 -18.38 -16.40
CA LEU A 163 39.74 -17.34 -15.87
C LEU A 163 38.36 -17.87 -15.42
N SER A 164 38.04 -19.14 -15.72
CA SER A 164 36.83 -19.81 -15.24
C SER A 164 36.83 -20.11 -13.73
N ALA A 165 37.98 -20.02 -13.05
CA ALA A 165 38.09 -20.33 -11.63
C ALA A 165 37.85 -19.13 -10.69
N ARG A 166 37.60 -17.93 -11.22
CA ARG A 166 37.36 -16.71 -10.43
C ARG A 166 35.88 -16.33 -10.37
N GLN A 167 34.99 -17.30 -10.22
CA GLN A 167 33.62 -16.99 -9.79
C GLN A 167 33.69 -16.48 -8.34
N SER A 168 33.51 -15.17 -8.17
CA SER A 168 33.38 -14.56 -6.85
C SER A 168 32.31 -15.33 -6.08
N ARG A 169 32.64 -15.77 -4.86
CA ARG A 169 31.69 -16.41 -3.95
C ARG A 169 30.66 -15.37 -3.50
N LEU A 170 29.72 -15.07 -4.38
CA LEU A 170 28.58 -14.22 -4.09
C LEU A 170 27.82 -14.85 -2.92
N SER A 171 27.40 -14.04 -1.96
CA SER A 171 26.54 -14.52 -0.86
C SER A 171 25.33 -15.25 -1.44
N LEU A 172 24.80 -16.27 -0.73
CA LEU A 172 23.61 -17.01 -1.18
C LEU A 172 22.46 -16.06 -1.55
N SER A 173 22.35 -14.92 -0.85
CA SER A 173 21.43 -13.83 -1.20
C SER A 173 21.74 -13.13 -2.53
N ALA A 174 23.01 -12.87 -2.83
CA ALA A 174 23.44 -12.28 -4.10
C ALA A 174 23.25 -13.26 -5.26
N GLN A 175 23.53 -14.56 -5.06
CA GLN A 175 23.24 -15.60 -6.06
C GLN A 175 21.74 -15.73 -6.31
N ALA A 176 20.90 -15.76 -5.27
CA ALA A 176 19.45 -15.80 -5.42
C ALA A 176 18.89 -14.55 -6.14
N HIS A 177 19.45 -13.36 -5.87
CA HIS A 177 19.10 -12.13 -6.59
C HIS A 177 19.54 -12.18 -8.07
N GLN A 178 20.71 -12.75 -8.37
CA GLN A 178 21.15 -12.94 -9.75
C GLN A 178 20.27 -13.91 -10.52
N VAL A 179 19.85 -15.05 -9.93
CA VAL A 179 18.91 -15.99 -10.57
C VAL A 179 17.56 -15.32 -10.83
N TRP A 180 17.09 -14.48 -9.91
CA TRP A 180 15.85 -13.73 -10.07
C TRP A 180 15.96 -12.63 -11.15
N ALA A 181 17.10 -11.95 -11.23
CA ALA A 181 17.40 -10.99 -12.29
C ALA A 181 17.57 -11.67 -13.67
N ARG A 182 18.08 -12.92 -13.68
CA ARG A 182 18.27 -13.74 -14.89
C ARG A 182 16.98 -14.37 -15.41
N LYS A 183 15.93 -14.56 -14.60
CA LYS A 183 14.58 -14.88 -15.11
C LYS A 183 14.04 -13.66 -15.87
N LYS A 184 14.44 -13.54 -17.13
CA LYS A 184 14.20 -12.42 -18.05
C LYS A 184 12.73 -12.42 -18.50
N THR A 185 11.82 -12.20 -17.55
CA THR A 185 10.40 -11.97 -17.83
C THR A 185 10.22 -10.55 -18.34
N ARG A 186 9.33 -10.34 -19.33
CA ARG A 186 9.04 -8.99 -19.81
C ARG A 186 8.47 -8.17 -18.64
N ARG A 187 9.00 -6.96 -18.43
CA ARG A 187 8.56 -6.05 -17.35
C ARG A 187 7.05 -5.77 -17.38
N TRP A 188 6.43 -5.86 -18.56
CA TRP A 188 4.98 -5.73 -18.71
C TRP A 188 4.18 -6.86 -18.04
N HIS A 189 4.73 -8.07 -17.89
CA HIS A 189 4.03 -9.20 -17.27
C HIS A 189 3.63 -8.92 -15.81
N SER A 190 4.52 -8.29 -15.04
CA SER A 190 4.22 -7.91 -13.65
C SER A 190 3.20 -6.79 -13.57
N MET A 191 3.23 -5.85 -14.51
CA MET A 191 2.24 -4.77 -14.61
C MET A 191 0.85 -5.33 -14.98
N PHE A 192 0.77 -6.22 -15.96
CA PHE A 192 -0.45 -6.90 -16.36
C PHE A 192 -1.00 -7.80 -15.24
N ALA A 193 -0.16 -8.62 -14.61
CA ALA A 193 -0.56 -9.46 -13.48
C ALA A 193 -1.08 -8.63 -12.31
N GLY A 194 -0.43 -7.49 -12.01
CA GLY A 194 -0.87 -6.55 -10.99
C GLY A 194 -2.21 -5.90 -11.31
N ALA A 195 -2.41 -5.45 -12.55
CA ALA A 195 -3.67 -4.84 -13.00
C ALA A 195 -4.84 -5.84 -12.97
N LEU A 196 -4.63 -7.06 -13.48
CA LEU A 196 -5.63 -8.12 -13.47
C LEU A 196 -5.99 -8.53 -12.04
N ALA A 197 -4.98 -8.79 -11.20
CA ALA A 197 -5.18 -9.16 -9.80
C ALA A 197 -5.86 -8.04 -9.01
N GLY A 198 -5.42 -6.78 -9.19
CA GLY A 198 -6.01 -5.62 -8.53
C GLY A 198 -7.47 -5.39 -8.93
N GLY A 199 -7.78 -5.47 -10.22
CA GLY A 199 -9.14 -5.32 -10.74
C GLY A 199 -10.10 -6.36 -10.18
N LEU A 200 -9.69 -7.63 -10.15
CA LEU A 200 -10.50 -8.72 -9.59
C LEU A 200 -10.60 -8.64 -8.06
N ALA A 201 -9.50 -8.34 -7.36
CA ALA A 201 -9.47 -8.28 -5.91
C ALA A 201 -10.41 -7.21 -5.34
N VAL A 202 -10.43 -6.02 -5.95
CA VAL A 202 -11.29 -4.91 -5.51
C VAL A 202 -12.78 -5.27 -5.60
N MET A 203 -13.17 -6.21 -6.46
CA MET A 203 -14.57 -6.64 -6.57
C MET A 203 -15.09 -7.35 -5.31
N PHE A 204 -14.23 -7.96 -4.49
CA PHE A 204 -14.64 -8.54 -3.20
C PHE A 204 -15.04 -7.46 -2.17
N GLU A 205 -14.65 -6.21 -2.39
CA GLU A 205 -14.89 -5.10 -1.47
C GLU A 205 -16.22 -4.37 -1.75
N LYS A 206 -16.74 -3.62 -0.78
CA LYS A 206 -18.02 -2.87 -0.91
C LYS A 206 -17.90 -1.81 -2.00
N ARG A 207 -18.94 -1.61 -2.83
CA ARG A 207 -18.94 -0.61 -3.92
C ARG A 207 -18.48 0.78 -3.47
N SER A 208 -18.89 1.23 -2.27
CA SER A 208 -18.46 2.51 -1.69
C SER A 208 -16.97 2.59 -1.36
N ARG A 209 -16.31 1.46 -1.05
CA ARG A 209 -14.89 1.39 -0.71
C ARG A 209 -13.99 1.12 -1.93
N ARG A 210 -14.54 0.54 -3.00
CA ARG A 210 -13.78 0.14 -4.20
C ARG A 210 -13.00 1.29 -4.82
N VAL A 211 -13.67 2.42 -5.04
CA VAL A 211 -13.04 3.60 -5.66
C VAL A 211 -11.91 4.14 -4.81
N VAL A 212 -12.13 4.25 -3.49
CA VAL A 212 -11.11 4.72 -2.54
C VAL A 212 -9.90 3.80 -2.55
N ILE A 213 -10.11 2.49 -2.48
CA ILE A 213 -9.03 1.50 -2.49
C ILE A 213 -8.28 1.51 -3.82
N ALA A 214 -9.00 1.54 -4.94
CA ALA A 214 -8.40 1.59 -6.27
C ALA A 214 -7.53 2.84 -6.43
N GLN A 215 -8.01 4.00 -5.98
CA GLN A 215 -7.25 5.25 -5.99
C GLN A 215 -5.98 5.15 -5.15
N GLN A 216 -6.06 4.60 -3.93
CA GLN A 216 -4.90 4.43 -3.05
C GLN A 216 -3.87 3.47 -3.64
N LEU A 217 -4.31 2.36 -4.25
CA LEU A 217 -3.43 1.40 -4.93
C LEU A 217 -2.80 2.01 -6.19
N PHE A 218 -3.58 2.78 -6.96
CA PHE A 218 -3.10 3.45 -8.16
C PHE A 218 -2.00 4.47 -7.85
N VAL A 219 -2.23 5.35 -6.87
CA VAL A 219 -1.24 6.35 -6.45
C VAL A 219 0.03 5.68 -5.93
N ARG A 220 -0.09 4.62 -5.13
CA ARG A 220 1.09 3.84 -4.68
C ARG A 220 1.81 3.15 -5.84
N GLY A 221 1.08 2.66 -6.82
CA GLY A 221 1.64 2.11 -8.05
C GLY A 221 2.47 3.14 -8.81
N LEU A 222 1.91 4.34 -9.01
CA LEU A 222 2.63 5.46 -9.65
C LEU A 222 3.87 5.88 -8.88
N GLN A 223 3.78 5.98 -7.54
CA GLN A 223 4.93 6.29 -6.70
C GLN A 223 6.04 5.23 -6.85
N GLY A 224 5.66 3.94 -6.85
CA GLY A 224 6.60 2.84 -7.09
C GLY A 224 7.26 2.91 -8.47
N SER A 225 6.47 3.20 -9.51
CA SER A 225 6.96 3.40 -10.87
C SER A 225 7.92 4.58 -10.98
N TYR A 226 7.59 5.72 -10.37
CA TYR A 226 8.46 6.90 -10.32
C TYR A 226 9.79 6.58 -9.61
N ASN A 227 9.74 5.96 -8.44
CA ASN A 227 10.95 5.58 -7.70
C ASN A 227 11.84 4.62 -8.51
N ALA A 228 11.24 3.64 -9.18
CA ALA A 228 11.98 2.72 -10.06
C ALA A 228 12.59 3.44 -11.27
N PHE A 229 11.87 4.41 -11.85
CA PHE A 229 12.33 5.19 -13.00
C PHE A 229 13.49 6.13 -12.62
N THR A 230 13.34 6.87 -11.52
CA THR A 230 14.36 7.79 -10.99
C THR A 230 15.62 7.06 -10.57
N SER A 231 15.49 5.91 -9.90
CA SER A 231 16.66 5.09 -9.52
C SER A 231 17.45 4.58 -10.73
N LYS A 232 16.82 4.46 -11.91
CA LYS A 232 17.48 4.01 -13.15
C LYS A 232 18.14 5.16 -13.92
N HIS A 233 17.48 6.32 -14.01
CA HIS A 233 17.94 7.42 -14.86
C HIS A 233 18.65 8.53 -14.09
N GLY A 234 18.78 8.42 -12.76
CA GLY A 234 19.40 9.44 -11.91
C GLY A 234 18.60 10.74 -11.80
N PHE A 235 17.39 10.80 -12.35
CA PHE A 235 16.55 12.00 -12.34
C PHE A 235 15.78 12.12 -11.01
N HIS A 236 16.30 12.90 -10.07
CA HIS A 236 15.65 13.20 -8.80
C HIS A 236 15.22 14.66 -8.74
N LEU A 237 13.91 14.91 -8.65
CA LEU A 237 13.38 16.25 -8.44
C LEU A 237 13.28 16.52 -6.93
N PRO A 238 14.10 17.42 -6.36
CA PRO A 238 14.02 17.74 -4.94
C PRO A 238 12.65 18.33 -4.61
N ASN A 239 12.03 17.86 -3.52
CA ASN A 239 10.69 18.25 -3.08
C ASN A 239 9.60 18.08 -4.16
N GLY A 240 9.76 17.13 -5.08
CA GLY A 240 8.80 16.89 -6.16
C GLY A 240 7.38 16.59 -5.65
N GLU A 241 7.25 15.93 -4.49
CA GLU A 241 5.95 15.72 -3.85
C GLU A 241 5.24 17.01 -3.44
N VAL A 242 5.99 18.03 -3.00
CA VAL A 242 5.44 19.34 -2.59
C VAL A 242 4.97 20.09 -3.83
N LEU A 243 5.78 20.07 -4.90
CA LEU A 243 5.39 20.70 -6.17
C LEU A 243 4.10 20.07 -6.72
N MET A 244 4.03 18.74 -6.76
CA MET A 244 2.82 18.03 -7.19
C MET A 244 1.61 18.34 -6.30
N PHE A 245 1.81 18.38 -4.98
CA PHE A 245 0.76 18.78 -4.05
C PHE A 245 0.25 20.20 -4.31
N CYS A 246 1.16 21.17 -4.50
CA CYS A 246 0.81 22.55 -4.80
C CYS A 246 0.08 22.68 -6.14
N LEU A 247 0.51 21.94 -7.17
CA LEU A 247 -0.15 21.94 -8.48
C LEU A 247 -1.55 21.34 -8.42
N CYS A 248 -1.71 20.16 -7.80
CA CYS A 248 -3.00 19.53 -7.64
C CYS A 248 -3.95 20.37 -6.77
N SER A 249 -3.45 20.97 -5.68
CA SER A 249 -4.24 21.83 -4.81
C SER A 249 -4.67 23.11 -5.53
N THR A 250 -3.77 23.71 -6.31
CA THR A 250 -4.10 24.88 -7.15
C THR A 250 -5.20 24.53 -8.15
N GLN A 251 -5.03 23.43 -8.91
CA GLN A 251 -6.04 22.97 -9.88
C GLN A 251 -7.41 22.77 -9.22
N LEU A 252 -7.41 22.16 -8.04
CA LEU A 252 -8.63 21.92 -7.28
C LEU A 252 -9.30 23.21 -6.82
N CYS A 253 -8.54 24.15 -6.27
CA CYS A 253 -9.05 25.45 -5.83
C CYS A 253 -9.57 26.27 -7.02
N THR A 254 -8.84 26.28 -8.14
CA THR A 254 -9.29 26.93 -9.38
C THR A 254 -10.57 26.29 -9.88
N GLN A 255 -10.69 24.97 -9.91
CA GLN A 255 -11.93 24.29 -10.30
C GLN A 255 -13.08 24.62 -9.33
N PHE A 256 -12.81 24.66 -8.02
CA PHE A 256 -13.80 25.03 -7.01
C PHE A 256 -14.34 26.46 -7.16
N LEU A 257 -13.49 27.42 -7.56
CA LEU A 257 -13.85 28.83 -7.73
C LEU A 257 -14.37 29.18 -9.13
N HIS A 258 -13.99 28.44 -10.17
CA HIS A 258 -14.41 28.70 -11.54
C HIS A 258 -15.54 27.81 -12.05
N ASP A 259 -15.64 26.52 -11.69
CA ASP A 259 -16.76 25.67 -12.10
C ASP A 259 -16.95 24.37 -11.29
N GLN A 260 -18.09 24.26 -10.59
CA GLN A 260 -18.42 23.07 -9.79
C GLN A 260 -19.18 21.96 -10.51
N LYS A 261 -19.59 22.14 -11.78
CA LYS A 261 -20.46 21.15 -12.45
C LYS A 261 -19.82 19.77 -12.58
N HIS A 262 -18.50 19.70 -12.62
CA HIS A 262 -17.73 18.49 -12.87
C HIS A 262 -17.18 17.82 -11.61
N SER A 263 -17.37 18.42 -10.43
CA SER A 263 -16.83 17.88 -9.17
C SER A 263 -17.86 17.03 -8.41
N PRO A 264 -17.47 15.90 -7.79
CA PRO A 264 -18.39 15.10 -6.98
C PRO A 264 -19.03 15.93 -5.86
N ARG A 265 -20.35 15.81 -5.69
CA ARG A 265 -21.12 16.59 -4.68
C ARG A 265 -20.58 16.44 -3.25
N SER A 266 -20.06 15.26 -2.91
CA SER A 266 -19.44 15.03 -1.60
C SER A 266 -18.18 15.86 -1.40
N TYR A 267 -17.42 16.07 -2.48
CA TYR A 267 -16.17 16.80 -2.45
C TYR A 267 -16.40 18.31 -2.40
N THR A 268 -17.38 18.81 -3.16
CA THR A 268 -17.78 20.22 -3.07
C THR A 268 -18.33 20.57 -1.69
N ALA A 269 -19.16 19.72 -1.10
CA ALA A 269 -19.66 19.90 0.27
C ALA A 269 -18.52 19.95 1.30
N TRP A 270 -17.53 19.07 1.17
CA TRP A 270 -16.34 19.08 2.02
C TRP A 270 -15.54 20.38 1.85
N LEU A 271 -15.25 20.81 0.62
CA LEU A 271 -14.52 22.05 0.36
C LEU A 271 -15.24 23.30 0.87
N THR A 272 -16.57 23.38 0.69
CA THR A 272 -17.39 24.46 1.24
C THR A 272 -17.33 24.49 2.76
N THR A 273 -17.30 23.32 3.42
CA THR A 273 -17.16 23.24 4.87
C THR A 273 -15.74 23.66 5.30
N ALA A 274 -14.72 23.17 4.60
CA ALA A 274 -13.31 23.43 4.90
C ALA A 274 -12.92 24.90 4.68
N SER A 275 -13.54 25.60 3.73
CA SER A 275 -13.29 27.02 3.48
C SER A 275 -13.88 27.93 4.56
N GLY A 276 -14.84 27.44 5.35
CA GLY A 276 -15.59 28.25 6.32
C GLY A 276 -16.48 29.32 5.68
N ALA A 277 -16.54 29.39 4.34
CA ALA A 277 -17.28 30.43 3.64
C ALA A 277 -18.78 30.09 3.50
N PRO A 278 -19.67 31.10 3.51
CA PRO A 278 -21.08 30.89 3.18
C PRO A 278 -21.21 30.26 1.78
N SER A 279 -22.12 29.28 1.62
CA SER A 279 -22.36 28.66 0.31
C SER A 279 -22.79 29.69 -0.75
N ASN A 280 -23.54 30.72 -0.33
CA ASN A 280 -23.94 31.82 -1.23
C ASN A 280 -22.75 32.69 -1.65
N ALA A 281 -21.76 32.88 -0.79
CA ALA A 281 -20.55 33.66 -1.14
C ALA A 281 -19.72 32.92 -2.20
N ILE A 282 -19.61 31.60 -2.06
CA ILE A 282 -18.92 30.76 -3.05
C ILE A 282 -19.64 30.81 -4.41
N LYS A 283 -20.98 30.81 -4.43
CA LYS A 283 -21.76 30.98 -5.67
C LYS A 283 -21.54 32.34 -6.32
N ILE A 284 -21.60 33.43 -5.54
CA ILE A 284 -21.33 34.78 -6.05
C ILE A 284 -19.96 34.85 -6.72
N VAL A 285 -18.91 34.31 -6.08
CA VAL A 285 -17.55 34.29 -6.67
C VAL A 285 -17.52 33.47 -7.96
N GLN A 286 -18.22 32.34 -8.02
CA GLN A 286 -18.31 31.51 -9.23
C GLN A 286 -19.04 32.23 -10.36
N ASP A 287 -20.17 32.88 -10.07
CA ASP A 287 -20.95 33.60 -11.05
C ASP A 287 -20.18 34.81 -11.59
N MET A 288 -19.50 35.54 -10.70
CA MET A 288 -18.58 36.62 -11.08
C MET A 288 -17.45 36.11 -11.98
N ASN A 289 -16.81 34.99 -11.64
CA ASN A 289 -15.72 34.41 -12.44
C ASN A 289 -16.17 33.87 -13.81
N LYS A 290 -17.45 33.49 -13.97
CA LYS A 290 -17.99 32.94 -15.22
C LYS A 290 -18.63 33.99 -16.12
N THR A 291 -19.37 34.90 -15.53
CA THR A 291 -20.29 35.79 -16.25
C THR A 291 -19.99 37.28 -16.01
N GLY A 292 -19.13 37.60 -15.05
CA GLY A 292 -18.88 38.98 -14.61
C GLY A 292 -20.02 39.59 -13.78
N ALA A 293 -21.08 38.83 -13.51
CA ALA A 293 -22.25 39.26 -12.74
C ALA A 293 -22.60 38.23 -11.65
N PHE A 294 -23.42 38.61 -10.66
CA PHE A 294 -23.90 37.73 -9.61
C PHE A 294 -25.36 38.02 -9.24
N ASP A 295 -26.04 37.05 -8.63
CA ASP A 295 -27.41 37.23 -8.14
C ASP A 295 -27.45 38.03 -6.83
N VAL A 296 -28.13 39.18 -6.86
CA VAL A 296 -28.34 40.05 -5.70
C VAL A 296 -29.08 39.34 -4.58
N GLN A 297 -29.90 38.33 -4.87
CA GLN A 297 -30.57 37.52 -3.84
C GLN A 297 -29.57 36.75 -2.97
N ASP A 298 -28.52 36.21 -3.57
CA ASP A 298 -27.49 35.49 -2.83
C ASP A 298 -26.67 36.44 -1.94
N LEU A 299 -26.48 37.69 -2.38
CA LEU A 299 -25.88 38.75 -1.57
C LEU A 299 -26.77 39.11 -0.36
N ASN A 300 -28.08 39.26 -0.59
CA ASN A 300 -29.04 39.57 0.48
C ASN A 300 -29.06 38.48 1.57
N LYS A 301 -28.94 37.20 1.19
CA LYS A 301 -28.85 36.09 2.15
C LYS A 301 -27.57 36.11 2.99
N ILE A 302 -26.48 36.72 2.49
CA ILE A 302 -25.25 36.91 3.27
C ILE A 302 -25.44 38.07 4.24
N LEU A 303 -26.02 39.18 3.76
CA LEU A 303 -26.30 40.37 4.58
C LEU A 303 -27.30 40.11 5.71
N SER A 304 -28.18 39.11 5.57
CA SER A 304 -29.13 38.72 6.62
C SER A 304 -28.52 37.86 7.72
N ARG A 305 -27.22 37.53 7.66
CA ARG A 305 -26.55 36.73 8.69
C ARG A 305 -26.19 37.59 9.89
N GLU A 306 -26.46 37.06 11.08
CA GLU A 306 -26.17 37.73 12.36
C GLU A 306 -24.67 37.72 12.72
N ASP A 307 -23.90 36.80 12.16
CA ASP A 307 -22.45 36.63 12.43
C ASP A 307 -21.56 37.50 11.52
N LEU A 308 -22.14 38.46 10.81
CA LEU A 308 -21.42 39.30 9.86
C LEU A 308 -20.70 40.44 10.59
N ILE A 309 -19.38 40.55 10.36
CA ILE A 309 -18.58 41.64 10.91
C ILE A 309 -19.03 42.97 10.29
N PRO A 310 -19.24 44.05 11.07
CA PRO A 310 -19.76 45.34 10.56
C PRO A 310 -18.94 45.93 9.41
N ALA A 311 -17.61 45.75 9.43
CA ALA A 311 -16.73 46.20 8.35
C ALA A 311 -17.07 45.51 7.01
N ASN A 312 -17.27 44.18 7.02
CA ASN A 312 -17.63 43.42 5.83
C ASN A 312 -19.05 43.77 5.35
N GLN A 313 -19.96 44.05 6.28
CA GLN A 313 -21.31 44.48 5.95
C GLN A 313 -21.31 45.81 5.17
N ALA A 314 -20.53 46.79 5.62
CA ALA A 314 -20.40 48.08 4.93
C ALA A 314 -19.85 47.90 3.50
N THR A 315 -18.83 47.06 3.32
CA THR A 315 -18.28 46.74 2.00
C THR A 315 -19.30 46.08 1.08
N LEU A 316 -20.03 45.08 1.58
CA LEU A 316 -21.05 44.37 0.78
C LEU A 316 -22.24 45.26 0.42
N LEU A 317 -22.64 46.18 1.30
CA LEU A 317 -23.67 47.18 1.02
C LEU A 317 -23.21 48.19 -0.04
N ALA A 318 -21.94 48.59 -0.02
CA ALA A 318 -21.37 49.45 -1.05
C ALA A 318 -21.34 48.75 -2.42
N SER A 319 -20.99 47.45 -2.46
CA SER A 319 -21.00 46.64 -3.69
C SER A 319 -22.41 46.37 -4.23
N ARG A 320 -23.46 46.54 -3.43
CA ARG A 320 -24.87 46.43 -3.87
C ARG A 320 -25.36 47.68 -4.61
N ALA A 321 -24.70 48.82 -4.41
CA ALA A 321 -25.09 50.11 -4.96
C ALA A 321 -24.50 50.41 -6.35
N LEU A 322 -23.61 49.54 -6.84
CA LEU A 322 -23.01 49.53 -8.18
C LEU A 322 -23.79 48.59 -9.11
#